data_AF-A0A7Y7ED41-F1
#
_entry.id   AF-A0A7Y7ED41-F1
#
_cell.length_a   1.000
_cell.length_b   1.000
_cell.length_c   1.000
_cell.angle_alpha   90.00
_cell.angle_beta   90.00
_cell.angle_gamma   90.00
#
_symmetry.space_group_name_H-M   'P 1'
#
loop_
_entity.id
_entity.type
_entity.pdbx_description
1 polymer ?
#
loop_
_entity_poly.entity_id
_entity_poly.type
_entity_poly.pdbx_seq_one_letter_code
_entity_poly.pdbx_strand_id
1 'polypeptide(L)'
;MKINYLNTKYQFKGDVDFQNEYISLENLQFLDARNSEALFSGRISHSGFTDFRLDLIGQLNQFQTLDTNQDNGDAYYGAAYATGQVTLTGEASNLTISANVKTEADTKIYIPITENTDNNDVPEYITFVDRTLQDTTSNNETTDLDEVNKIKIEGLKLDLDIEVTPDAYVEIIIDPKTGDIIRGRGDGQLRLLVDTEGDFQMTGDLDITEGAYNFSLYNIITKEFNIEQPSTITWYGDPYAAIVDIKGSYKQNTSIAPLLEDAGFGEALADGSSQATSRRVPTKVLLFLTGPMLSPEISFDIDFSEANVNDYSVTTALNAFETRIQSDEQELNRQVLSLIVLNHFQAQGGLTVGGRSSTQNVSQLLSNQLSQLVAQLDENLEVNFDLADLDENSFNTFRLRLSYTFLNGRLRVTREGGISNLVDINSIAGDWTAEYLLTQDGKYKVRVYSQSNYDLGQQAINQNATNQTRGASISQTTSFNNLKEFFQGVNKKRQARQNPPSTDNPGGGAN
;
A
#
# COMPACT_ATOMS: atom_id res chain seq x y z
N MET A 1 -17.79 15.36 32.11
CA MET A 1 -18.67 15.26 30.92
C MET A 1 -17.93 14.46 29.85
N LYS A 2 -18.58 13.52 29.16
CA LYS A 2 -18.00 12.82 28.01
C LYS A 2 -18.85 13.14 26.78
N ILE A 3 -18.24 13.53 25.66
CA ILE A 3 -18.90 13.58 24.36
C ILE A 3 -18.58 12.28 23.65
N ASN A 4 -19.58 11.39 23.50
CA ASN A 4 -19.34 10.05 22.98
C ASN A 4 -18.88 10.06 21.51
N TYR A 5 -19.50 10.87 20.65
CA TYR A 5 -19.18 10.94 19.22
C TYR A 5 -17.74 11.39 18.95
N LEU A 6 -17.26 12.40 19.68
CA LEU A 6 -15.88 12.91 19.57
C LEU A 6 -14.89 12.14 20.45
N ASN A 7 -15.41 11.21 21.27
CA ASN A 7 -14.73 10.48 22.34
C ASN A 7 -13.90 11.36 23.31
N THR A 8 -14.25 12.62 23.49
CA THR A 8 -13.57 13.55 24.40
C THR A 8 -14.19 13.58 25.80
N LYS A 9 -13.36 13.87 26.81
CA LYS A 9 -13.78 14.03 28.20
C LYS A 9 -13.39 15.41 28.71
N TYR A 10 -14.36 16.12 29.29
CA TYR A 10 -14.19 17.46 29.82
C TYR A 10 -14.60 17.55 31.29
N GLN A 11 -13.83 18.30 32.06
CA GLN A 11 -14.21 18.79 33.38
C GLN A 11 -14.65 20.24 33.26
N PHE A 12 -15.51 20.72 34.15
CA PHE A 12 -15.88 22.13 34.18
C PHE A 12 -15.73 22.71 35.57
N LYS A 13 -15.40 23.98 35.64
CA LYS A 13 -15.21 24.76 36.86
C LYS A 13 -15.79 26.16 36.66
N GLY A 14 -16.53 26.62 37.65
CA GLY A 14 -17.11 27.96 37.66
C GLY A 14 -18.53 27.94 38.20
N ASP A 15 -19.12 29.12 38.25
CA ASP A 15 -20.49 29.31 38.72
C ASP A 15 -21.47 29.09 37.56
N VAL A 16 -22.59 28.43 37.87
CA VAL A 16 -23.69 28.20 36.94
C VAL A 16 -24.94 28.74 37.61
N ASP A 17 -25.60 29.71 36.96
CA ASP A 17 -26.80 30.34 37.51
C ASP A 17 -28.06 29.68 36.94
N PHE A 18 -28.85 29.08 37.82
CA PHE A 18 -30.09 28.39 37.46
C PHE A 18 -31.28 29.31 37.67
N GLN A 19 -31.96 29.65 36.58
CA GLN A 19 -33.18 30.44 36.58
C GLN A 19 -34.38 29.58 36.17
N ASN A 20 -35.59 30.10 36.36
CA ASN A 20 -36.82 29.32 36.11
C ASN A 20 -36.98 28.87 34.64
N GLU A 21 -36.43 29.64 33.69
CA GLU A 21 -36.59 29.42 32.23
C GLU A 21 -35.26 29.19 31.50
N TYR A 22 -34.12 29.36 32.19
CA TYR A 22 -32.81 29.18 31.58
C TYR A 22 -31.72 28.92 32.61
N ILE A 23 -30.61 28.35 32.15
CA ILE A 23 -29.36 28.20 32.86
C ILE A 23 -28.37 29.16 32.21
N SER A 24 -27.77 30.07 32.98
CA SER A 24 -26.78 31.03 32.50
C SER A 24 -25.36 30.53 32.79
N LEU A 25 -24.50 30.61 31.77
CA LEU A 25 -23.07 30.32 31.87
C LEU A 25 -22.31 31.63 31.68
N GLU A 26 -21.53 32.04 32.68
CA GLU A 26 -20.67 33.22 32.61
C GLU A 26 -19.20 32.78 32.70
N ASN A 27 -18.52 32.71 31.55
CA ASN A 27 -17.13 32.25 31.44
C ASN A 27 -16.90 30.92 32.17
N LEU A 28 -17.81 29.96 31.98
CA LEU A 28 -17.66 28.63 32.54
C LEU A 28 -16.41 27.98 31.92
N GLN A 29 -15.46 27.62 32.76
CA GLN A 29 -14.18 27.05 32.35
C GLN A 29 -14.37 25.55 32.11
N PHE A 30 -14.06 25.08 30.91
CA PHE A 30 -13.93 23.68 30.57
C PHE A 30 -12.45 23.32 30.46
N LEU A 31 -12.08 22.16 30.99
CA LEU A 31 -10.74 21.59 30.95
C LEU A 31 -10.80 20.25 30.22
N ASP A 32 -9.96 20.07 29.22
CA ASP A 32 -9.78 18.79 28.52
C ASP A 32 -8.89 17.82 29.29
N ALA A 33 -8.59 16.66 28.70
CA ALA A 33 -7.73 15.64 29.31
C ALA A 33 -6.29 16.12 29.57
N ARG A 34 -5.84 17.19 28.88
CA ARG A 34 -4.52 17.80 29.04
C ARG A 34 -4.55 19.03 29.96
N ASN A 35 -5.71 19.36 30.52
CA ASN A 35 -5.98 20.62 31.24
C ASN A 35 -5.85 21.88 30.37
N SER A 36 -5.98 21.74 29.04
CA SER A 36 -6.19 22.89 28.17
C SER A 36 -7.58 23.47 28.40
N GLU A 37 -7.71 24.77 28.21
CA GLU A 37 -8.89 25.54 28.62
C GLU A 37 -9.78 25.89 27.44
N ALA A 38 -11.10 25.77 27.67
CA ALA A 38 -12.11 26.44 26.87
C ALA A 38 -13.07 27.24 27.75
N LEU A 39 -13.38 28.47 27.36
CA LEU A 39 -14.30 29.34 28.09
C LEU A 39 -15.63 29.41 27.36
N PHE A 40 -16.71 28.98 28.01
CA PHE A 40 -18.05 29.05 27.45
C PHE A 40 -18.90 30.08 28.18
N SER A 41 -19.59 30.90 27.39
CA SER A 41 -20.58 31.86 27.88
C SER A 41 -21.86 31.74 27.08
N GLY A 42 -23.00 31.97 27.71
CA GLY A 42 -24.29 31.94 27.04
C GLY A 42 -25.42 31.43 27.92
N ARG A 43 -26.51 31.01 27.28
CA ARG A 43 -27.70 30.53 27.97
C ARG A 43 -28.17 29.20 27.41
N ILE A 44 -28.71 28.38 28.30
CA ILE A 44 -29.42 27.15 27.97
C ILE A 44 -30.86 27.34 28.44
N SER A 45 -31.76 27.64 27.52
CA SER A 45 -33.19 27.79 27.82
C SER A 45 -33.85 26.42 27.96
N HIS A 46 -34.86 26.33 28.83
CA HIS A 46 -35.64 25.11 29.06
C HIS A 46 -37.05 25.43 29.54
N SER A 47 -37.97 24.48 29.40
CA SER A 47 -39.29 24.53 30.02
C SER A 47 -39.34 23.51 31.17
N GLY A 48 -39.08 23.94 32.41
CA GLY A 48 -39.03 22.99 33.55
C GLY A 48 -38.03 21.85 33.38
N PHE A 49 -36.83 22.14 32.84
CA PHE A 49 -35.78 21.16 32.51
C PHE A 49 -36.15 20.15 31.39
N THR A 50 -37.11 20.49 30.54
CA THR A 50 -37.35 19.84 29.24
C THR A 50 -37.08 20.81 28.09
N ASP A 51 -37.00 20.27 26.86
CA ASP A 51 -36.90 21.05 25.62
C ASP A 51 -35.73 22.05 25.63
N PHE A 52 -34.53 21.53 25.94
CA PHE A 52 -33.33 22.34 26.04
C PHE A 52 -32.98 23.01 24.71
N ARG A 53 -32.76 24.31 24.76
CA ARG A 53 -32.24 25.12 23.65
C ARG A 53 -30.97 25.81 24.08
N LEU A 54 -29.91 25.62 23.31
CA LEU A 54 -28.59 26.15 23.56
C LEU A 54 -28.38 27.43 22.75
N ASP A 55 -27.75 28.40 23.36
CA ASP A 55 -27.16 29.58 22.72
C ASP A 55 -25.86 29.89 23.46
N LEU A 56 -24.81 29.17 23.07
CA LEU A 56 -23.51 29.16 23.74
C LEU A 56 -22.42 29.59 22.77
N ILE A 57 -21.48 30.38 23.26
CA ILE A 57 -20.25 30.75 22.57
C ILE A 57 -19.07 30.26 23.41
N GLY A 58 -18.19 29.49 22.78
CA GLY A 58 -16.95 28.98 23.33
C GLY A 58 -15.73 29.67 22.74
N GLN A 59 -14.71 29.88 23.56
CA GLN A 59 -13.36 30.21 23.14
C GLN A 59 -12.45 29.04 23.51
N LEU A 60 -11.89 28.39 22.50
CA LEU A 60 -11.00 27.24 22.62
C LEU A 60 -9.56 27.72 22.61
N ASN A 61 -8.73 27.19 23.51
CA ASN A 61 -7.29 27.45 23.55
C ASN A 61 -6.53 26.13 23.65
N GLN A 62 -5.93 25.68 22.54
CA GLN A 62 -5.22 24.40 22.43
C GLN A 62 -6.04 23.21 22.95
N PHE A 63 -7.35 23.29 22.71
CA PHE A 63 -8.35 22.44 23.33
C PHE A 63 -8.55 21.17 22.49
N GLN A 64 -8.60 20.01 23.13
CA GLN A 64 -8.88 18.74 22.47
C GLN A 64 -10.32 18.72 21.97
N THR A 65 -10.50 18.65 20.66
CA THR A 65 -11.83 18.62 20.02
C THR A 65 -12.20 17.25 19.47
N LEU A 66 -11.22 16.38 19.25
CA LEU A 66 -11.40 15.00 18.78
C LEU A 66 -10.42 14.07 19.50
N ASP A 67 -10.87 12.88 19.86
CA ASP A 67 -10.04 11.80 20.40
C ASP A 67 -10.58 10.43 20.02
N THR A 68 -10.76 10.18 18.73
CA THR A 68 -11.32 8.92 18.23
C THR A 68 -10.22 7.92 17.92
N ASN A 69 -10.48 6.65 18.23
CA ASN A 69 -9.61 5.55 17.82
C ASN A 69 -10.11 4.98 16.51
N GLN A 70 -9.28 4.16 15.86
CA GLN A 70 -9.71 3.38 14.69
C GLN A 70 -10.84 2.42 15.13
N ASP A 71 -12.08 2.79 14.81
CA ASP A 71 -13.24 1.90 14.88
C ASP A 71 -13.66 1.53 13.45
N ASN A 72 -14.16 0.30 13.27
CA ASN A 72 -14.39 -0.25 11.94
C ASN A 72 -15.50 0.55 11.21
N GLY A 73 -15.10 1.31 10.21
CA GLY A 73 -15.97 2.07 9.31
C GLY A 73 -16.20 3.54 9.70
N ASP A 74 -15.32 4.15 10.47
CA ASP A 74 -15.27 5.61 10.62
C ASP A 74 -14.50 6.23 9.44
N ALA A 75 -15.02 7.31 8.87
CA ALA A 75 -14.40 8.00 7.72
C ALA A 75 -13.07 8.68 8.08
N TYR A 76 -12.82 8.91 9.37
CA TYR A 76 -11.59 9.45 9.91
C TYR A 76 -11.44 9.07 11.38
N TYR A 77 -10.21 9.04 11.88
CA TYR A 77 -9.94 8.90 13.31
C TYR A 77 -8.68 9.65 13.73
N GLY A 78 -8.47 9.79 15.04
CA GLY A 78 -7.27 10.39 15.61
C GLY A 78 -7.57 11.44 16.68
N ALA A 79 -6.58 12.26 16.97
CA ALA A 79 -6.67 13.30 17.97
C ALA A 79 -6.53 14.68 17.32
N ALA A 80 -7.46 15.59 17.61
CA ALA A 80 -7.42 16.95 17.09
C ALA A 80 -7.41 17.97 18.22
N TYR A 81 -6.61 19.01 18.03
CA TYR A 81 -6.52 20.13 18.94
C TYR A 81 -6.73 21.42 18.16
N ALA A 82 -7.53 22.32 18.73
CA ALA A 82 -7.92 23.53 18.06
C ALA A 82 -7.92 24.74 18.99
N THR A 83 -7.62 25.89 18.40
CA THR A 83 -7.78 27.20 19.01
C THR A 83 -8.76 28.01 18.16
N GLY A 84 -9.69 28.71 18.77
CA GLY A 84 -10.64 29.54 18.03
C GLY A 84 -12.00 29.67 18.71
N GLN A 85 -13.00 30.07 17.94
CA GLN A 85 -14.36 30.27 18.42
C GLN A 85 -15.26 29.13 17.98
N VAL A 86 -16.13 28.67 18.88
CA VAL A 86 -17.22 27.74 18.57
C VAL A 86 -18.53 28.31 19.07
N THR A 87 -19.61 28.06 18.35
CA THR A 87 -20.97 28.39 18.77
C THR A 87 -21.82 27.14 18.75
N LEU A 88 -22.66 26.98 19.78
CA LEU A 88 -23.65 25.90 19.86
C LEU A 88 -25.01 26.56 19.97
N THR A 89 -25.82 26.41 18.92
CA THR A 89 -27.11 27.11 18.81
C THR A 89 -28.21 26.15 18.40
N GLY A 90 -29.40 26.31 18.97
CA GLY A 90 -30.57 25.51 18.60
C GLY A 90 -31.00 24.51 19.67
N GLU A 91 -31.93 23.63 19.31
CA GLU A 91 -32.48 22.64 20.22
C GLU A 91 -31.49 21.50 20.42
N ALA A 92 -31.47 20.87 21.60
CA ALA A 92 -30.56 19.76 21.86
C ALA A 92 -30.77 18.57 20.90
N SER A 93 -31.97 18.44 20.33
CA SER A 93 -32.34 17.47 19.29
C SER A 93 -32.10 17.95 17.85
N ASN A 94 -31.77 19.23 17.65
CA ASN A 94 -31.46 19.83 16.35
C ASN A 94 -30.39 20.93 16.53
N LEU A 95 -29.21 20.50 16.94
CA LEU A 95 -28.14 21.40 17.36
C LEU A 95 -27.34 21.85 16.14
N THR A 96 -27.06 23.14 16.03
CA THR A 96 -26.10 23.68 15.07
C THR A 96 -24.81 24.02 15.80
N ILE A 97 -23.72 23.42 15.36
CA ILE A 97 -22.36 23.75 15.79
C ILE A 97 -21.69 24.50 14.65
N SER A 98 -21.26 25.73 14.93
CA SER A 98 -20.43 26.48 14.00
C SER A 98 -19.09 26.79 14.65
N ALA A 99 -17.99 26.65 13.92
CA ALA A 99 -16.67 26.90 14.46
C ALA A 99 -15.79 27.63 13.46
N ASN A 100 -15.02 28.59 13.94
CA ASN A 100 -13.91 29.19 13.22
C ASN A 100 -12.65 28.93 14.05
N VAL A 101 -11.84 27.99 13.58
CA VAL A 101 -10.76 27.40 14.36
C VAL A 101 -9.51 27.23 13.52
N LYS A 102 -8.36 27.24 14.18
CA LYS A 102 -7.09 26.80 13.62
C LYS A 102 -6.63 25.51 14.29
N THR A 103 -5.97 24.64 13.54
CA THR A 103 -5.37 23.43 14.09
C THR A 103 -4.15 23.77 14.94
N GLU A 104 -3.92 23.00 15.99
CA GLU A 104 -2.80 23.15 16.91
C GLU A 104 -1.87 21.93 16.86
N ALA A 105 -0.69 22.08 17.44
CA ALA A 105 0.28 20.99 17.59
C ALA A 105 -0.34 19.76 18.27
N ASP A 106 0.27 18.59 17.98
CA ASP A 106 -0.20 17.25 18.37
C ASP A 106 -1.48 16.78 17.67
N THR A 107 -2.07 17.60 16.79
CA THR A 107 -3.14 17.15 15.91
C THR A 107 -2.62 16.06 14.96
N LYS A 108 -3.26 14.90 14.98
CA LYS A 108 -2.97 13.74 14.13
C LYS A 108 -4.28 13.14 13.66
N ILE A 109 -4.54 13.26 12.36
CA ILE A 109 -5.74 12.73 11.72
C ILE A 109 -5.35 11.63 10.73
N TYR A 110 -6.11 10.56 10.75
CA TYR A 110 -5.97 9.41 9.87
C TYR A 110 -7.25 9.26 9.07
N ILE A 111 -7.14 9.18 7.75
CA ILE A 111 -8.27 9.06 6.82
C ILE A 111 -8.10 7.74 6.07
N PRO A 112 -8.83 6.68 6.46
CA PRO A 112 -8.84 5.44 5.71
C PRO A 112 -9.73 5.59 4.47
N ILE A 113 -9.14 5.45 3.30
CA ILE A 113 -9.89 5.26 2.06
C ILE A 113 -10.24 3.76 1.99
N THR A 114 -11.32 3.38 2.66
CA THR A 114 -11.92 2.06 2.41
C THR A 114 -12.97 2.23 1.32
N GLU A 115 -12.80 1.56 0.18
CA GLU A 115 -13.94 1.28 -0.68
C GLU A 115 -15.01 0.62 0.21
N ASN A 116 -16.22 1.17 0.22
CA ASN A 116 -17.39 0.56 0.84
C ASN A 116 -17.64 -0.80 0.18
N THR A 117 -16.87 -1.80 0.57
CA THR A 117 -17.10 -3.20 0.30
C THR A 117 -17.98 -3.68 1.45
N ASP A 118 -19.20 -4.07 1.10
CA ASP A 118 -20.20 -4.65 2.00
C ASP A 118 -19.55 -5.53 3.09
N ASN A 119 -19.47 -5.00 4.32
CA ASN A 119 -19.38 -5.63 5.65
C ASN A 119 -18.73 -7.03 5.84
N ASN A 120 -17.92 -7.56 4.92
CA ASN A 120 -17.43 -8.94 4.99
C ASN A 120 -15.94 -9.11 4.68
N ASP A 121 -15.21 -8.05 4.34
CA ASP A 121 -13.78 -8.14 3.97
C ASP A 121 -12.89 -7.08 4.65
N VAL A 122 -13.26 -6.66 5.87
CA VAL A 122 -12.37 -5.86 6.74
C VAL A 122 -11.48 -6.81 7.55
N PRO A 123 -10.17 -6.94 7.24
CA PRO A 123 -9.27 -7.74 8.06
C PRO A 123 -9.08 -7.10 9.44
N GLU A 124 -9.41 -7.86 10.48
CA GLU A 124 -9.24 -7.51 11.89
C GLU A 124 -7.75 -7.57 12.30
N TYR A 125 -6.92 -6.59 11.96
CA TYR A 125 -5.59 -6.36 12.57
C TYR A 125 -5.23 -4.88 12.34
N ILE A 126 -5.01 -4.03 13.35
CA ILE A 126 -3.87 -3.99 14.27
C ILE A 126 -4.34 -3.41 15.62
N THR A 127 -4.21 -4.17 16.72
CA THR A 127 -4.25 -3.61 18.08
C THR A 127 -2.82 -3.46 18.57
N PHE A 128 -2.32 -2.22 18.72
CA PHE A 128 -1.10 -1.99 19.49
C PHE A 128 -1.43 -2.12 20.97
N VAL A 129 -1.28 -3.34 21.50
CA VAL A 129 -1.35 -3.58 22.93
C VAL A 129 0.00 -3.20 23.54
N ASP A 130 0.08 -2.04 24.18
CA ASP A 130 1.18 -1.74 25.10
C ASP A 130 1.08 -2.72 26.28
N ARG A 131 1.97 -3.72 26.30
CA ARG A 131 2.00 -4.78 27.33
C ARG A 131 2.76 -4.37 28.59
N THR A 132 2.80 -3.08 28.93
CA THR A 132 3.54 -2.60 30.10
C THR A 132 2.68 -2.28 31.32
N LEU A 133 1.49 -2.86 31.49
CA LEU A 133 0.80 -2.87 32.79
C LEU A 133 0.13 -4.22 33.04
N GLN A 134 0.90 -5.11 33.65
CA GLN A 134 0.38 -6.34 34.26
C GLN A 134 -0.06 -5.98 35.68
N ASP A 135 -1.27 -5.44 35.82
CA ASP A 135 -1.95 -5.37 37.12
C ASP A 135 -3.07 -6.42 37.15
N THR A 136 -2.74 -7.55 37.77
CA THR A 136 -3.67 -8.64 38.03
C THR A 136 -4.45 -8.34 39.30
N THR A 137 -5.49 -7.53 39.23
CA THR A 137 -6.61 -7.64 40.18
C THR A 137 -7.95 -7.39 39.50
N SER A 138 -8.81 -8.40 39.65
CA SER A 138 -10.14 -8.55 39.10
C SER A 138 -11.10 -7.49 39.64
N ASN A 139 -11.91 -6.91 38.76
CA ASN A 139 -13.34 -6.72 39.02
C ASN A 139 -14.11 -6.94 37.71
N ASN A 140 -14.93 -7.98 37.72
CA ASN A 140 -15.93 -8.27 36.70
C ASN A 140 -16.98 -7.16 36.72
N GLU A 141 -16.82 -6.15 35.87
CA GLU A 141 -17.95 -5.38 35.35
C GLU A 141 -18.32 -6.04 34.04
N THR A 142 -19.49 -6.69 34.03
CA THR A 142 -20.20 -7.10 32.81
C THR A 142 -20.24 -5.92 31.87
N THR A 143 -19.36 -5.92 30.88
CA THR A 143 -19.44 -5.00 29.75
C THR A 143 -20.64 -5.49 28.95
N ASP A 144 -21.80 -4.88 29.22
CA ASP A 144 -22.84 -4.80 28.19
C ASP A 144 -22.11 -4.30 26.94
N LEU A 145 -21.96 -5.19 25.97
CA LEU A 145 -21.65 -4.83 24.60
C LEU A 145 -22.90 -4.07 24.13
N ASP A 146 -23.02 -2.82 24.56
CA ASP A 146 -23.79 -1.83 23.85
C ASP A 146 -23.16 -1.81 22.47
N GLU A 147 -23.78 -2.55 21.55
CA GLU A 147 -23.72 -2.26 20.13
C GLU A 147 -23.93 -0.75 20.04
N VAL A 148 -22.83 -0.01 19.88
CA VAL A 148 -22.86 1.36 19.43
C VAL A 148 -23.35 1.25 18.00
N ASN A 149 -24.67 1.06 17.86
CA ASN A 149 -25.40 1.40 16.67
C ASN A 149 -24.95 2.81 16.36
N LYS A 150 -24.13 2.96 15.32
CA LYS A 150 -23.70 4.24 14.76
C LYS A 150 -24.97 5.05 14.63
N ILE A 151 -25.17 5.95 15.58
CA ILE A 151 -26.32 6.83 15.61
C ILE A 151 -26.13 7.63 14.32
N LYS A 152 -26.97 7.37 13.31
CA LYS A 152 -27.13 8.32 12.22
C LYS A 152 -27.22 9.68 12.89
N ILE A 153 -26.35 10.59 12.47
CA ILE A 153 -26.32 11.95 12.99
C ILE A 153 -27.64 12.62 12.57
N GLU A 154 -28.72 12.30 13.26
CA GLU A 154 -30.05 12.86 13.04
C GLU A 154 -30.16 14.07 13.98
N GLY A 155 -30.31 15.27 13.40
CA GLY A 155 -30.49 16.49 14.18
C GLY A 155 -29.20 17.13 14.72
N LEU A 156 -28.08 16.99 14.02
CA LEU A 156 -26.89 17.82 14.26
C LEU A 156 -26.45 18.42 12.93
N LYS A 157 -26.23 19.73 12.93
CA LYS A 157 -25.66 20.48 11.82
C LYS A 157 -24.27 20.98 12.19
N LEU A 158 -23.28 20.78 11.32
CA LEU A 158 -21.91 21.28 11.48
C LEU A 158 -21.60 22.31 10.38
N ASP A 159 -20.96 23.41 10.76
CA ASP A 159 -20.38 24.40 9.85
C ASP A 159 -19.03 24.85 10.41
N LEU A 160 -17.96 24.21 9.95
CA LEU A 160 -16.61 24.40 10.48
C LEU A 160 -15.76 25.09 9.41
N ASP A 161 -15.26 26.28 9.72
CA ASP A 161 -14.16 26.93 9.02
C ASP A 161 -12.86 26.61 9.77
N ILE A 162 -11.96 25.89 9.11
CA ILE A 162 -10.74 25.33 9.70
C ILE A 162 -9.53 25.88 8.96
N GLU A 163 -8.69 26.63 9.66
CA GLU A 163 -7.34 26.98 9.24
C GLU A 163 -6.41 25.82 9.61
N VAL A 164 -5.92 25.10 8.61
CA VAL A 164 -4.94 24.02 8.80
C VAL A 164 -3.56 24.63 8.87
N THR A 165 -2.83 24.30 9.92
CA THR A 165 -1.47 24.78 10.19
C THR A 165 -0.45 23.66 9.99
N PRO A 166 0.83 23.97 9.67
CA PRO A 166 1.88 22.96 9.49
C PRO A 166 2.17 22.10 10.75
N ASP A 167 1.63 22.49 11.90
CA ASP A 167 1.75 21.73 13.14
C ASP A 167 0.83 20.50 13.17
N ALA A 168 -0.21 20.46 12.32
CA ALA A 168 -1.12 19.33 12.18
C ALA A 168 -0.57 18.27 11.21
N TYR A 169 -0.67 17.01 11.62
CA TYR A 169 -0.26 15.86 10.83
C TYR A 169 -1.49 15.11 10.30
N VAL A 170 -1.43 14.73 9.02
CA VAL A 170 -2.46 13.95 8.35
C VAL A 170 -1.84 12.74 7.67
N GLU A 171 -2.54 11.62 7.75
CA GLU A 171 -2.21 10.39 7.04
C GLU A 171 -3.44 9.89 6.28
N ILE A 172 -3.33 9.82 4.95
CA ILE A 172 -4.34 9.28 4.06
C ILE A 172 -3.89 7.86 3.70
N ILE A 173 -4.68 6.89 4.12
CA ILE A 173 -4.40 5.48 3.94
C ILE A 173 -5.20 5.02 2.74
N ILE A 174 -4.55 4.88 1.59
CA ILE A 174 -5.19 4.45 0.34
C ILE A 174 -5.43 2.94 0.39
N ASP A 175 -4.39 2.18 0.74
CA ASP A 175 -4.48 0.73 0.90
C ASP A 175 -3.63 0.25 2.09
N PRO A 176 -4.25 -0.15 3.21
CA PRO A 176 -3.53 -0.60 4.39
C PRO A 176 -2.81 -1.94 4.17
N LYS A 177 -3.22 -2.76 3.19
CA LYS A 177 -2.58 -4.06 2.90
C LYS A 177 -1.26 -3.86 2.18
N THR A 178 -1.17 -2.85 1.33
CA THR A 178 -0.01 -2.60 0.47
C THR A 178 0.93 -1.54 1.05
N GLY A 179 0.46 -0.84 2.09
CA GLY A 179 1.18 0.27 2.72
C GLY A 179 1.16 1.54 1.88
N ASP A 180 0.20 1.65 0.96
CA ASP A 180 -0.01 2.83 0.11
C ASP A 180 -0.61 3.96 0.93
N ILE A 181 0.28 4.87 1.34
CA ILE A 181 0.02 5.88 2.37
C ILE A 181 0.62 7.21 1.90
N ILE A 182 -0.20 8.25 1.88
CA ILE A 182 0.23 9.65 1.79
C ILE A 182 0.23 10.19 3.21
N ARG A 183 1.36 10.70 3.69
CA ARG A 183 1.46 11.29 5.02
C ARG A 183 2.20 12.59 5.01
N GLY A 184 1.77 13.54 5.83
CA GLY A 184 2.42 14.83 5.86
C GLY A 184 1.78 15.85 6.77
N ARG A 185 2.29 17.06 6.63
CA ARG A 185 1.84 18.30 7.26
C ARG A 185 1.50 19.26 6.15
N GLY A 186 0.54 20.14 6.40
CA GLY A 186 0.08 21.08 5.38
C GLY A 186 -0.35 22.41 5.98
N ASP A 187 -0.53 23.37 5.09
CA ASP A 187 -1.10 24.68 5.37
C ASP A 187 -2.29 24.87 4.43
N GLY A 188 -3.40 25.40 4.92
CA GLY A 188 -4.56 25.57 4.06
C GLY A 188 -5.82 25.99 4.79
N GLN A 189 -6.89 26.21 4.02
CA GLN A 189 -8.19 26.57 4.54
C GLN A 189 -9.22 25.54 4.10
N LEU A 190 -9.87 24.91 5.07
CA LEU A 190 -10.92 23.93 4.84
C LEU A 190 -12.23 24.43 5.41
N ARG A 191 -13.31 24.18 4.70
CA ARG A 191 -14.67 24.31 5.21
C ARG A 191 -15.36 22.96 5.18
N LEU A 192 -15.92 22.57 6.32
CA LEU A 192 -16.68 21.34 6.50
C LEU A 192 -18.12 21.69 6.85
N LEU A 193 -19.06 21.09 6.12
CA LEU A 193 -20.49 21.24 6.33
C LEU A 193 -21.09 19.85 6.51
N VAL A 194 -21.86 19.66 7.58
CA VAL A 194 -22.71 18.48 7.76
C VAL A 194 -24.13 18.96 8.04
N ASP A 195 -25.11 18.48 7.28
CA ASP A 195 -26.50 18.80 7.54
C ASP A 195 -27.17 17.77 8.49
N THR A 196 -28.43 18.03 8.84
CA THR A 196 -29.19 17.19 9.77
C THR A 196 -29.56 15.82 9.21
N GLU A 197 -29.42 15.61 7.90
CA GLU A 197 -29.62 14.33 7.21
C GLU A 197 -28.30 13.55 7.10
N GLY A 198 -27.18 14.18 7.46
CA GLY A 198 -25.84 13.63 7.39
C GLY A 198 -25.14 13.88 6.06
N ASP A 199 -25.66 14.78 5.20
CA ASP A 199 -24.95 15.19 3.98
C ASP A 199 -23.66 15.91 4.37
N PHE A 200 -22.51 15.34 4.01
CA PHE A 200 -21.20 15.85 4.35
C PHE A 200 -20.56 16.47 3.12
N GLN A 201 -20.27 17.77 3.21
CA GLN A 201 -19.57 18.53 2.19
C GLN A 201 -18.27 19.12 2.74
N MET A 202 -17.25 19.15 1.90
CA MET A 202 -15.92 19.67 2.18
C MET A 202 -15.43 20.50 1.00
N THR A 203 -14.93 21.71 1.29
CA THR A 203 -14.36 22.60 0.27
C THR A 203 -13.10 23.25 0.79
N GLY A 204 -12.13 23.48 -0.08
CA GLY A 204 -10.90 24.18 0.28
C GLY A 204 -9.67 23.53 -0.33
N ASP A 205 -8.53 24.14 -0.06
CA ASP A 205 -7.21 23.76 -0.55
C ASP A 205 -6.26 23.51 0.63
N LEU A 206 -5.41 22.51 0.45
CA LEU A 206 -4.36 22.13 1.38
C LEU A 206 -3.04 22.02 0.62
N ASP A 207 -2.11 22.90 0.95
CA ASP A 207 -0.72 22.85 0.48
C ASP A 207 0.09 21.92 1.38
N ILE A 208 0.68 20.89 0.81
CA ILE A 208 1.53 19.95 1.55
C ILE A 208 2.90 20.59 1.76
N THR A 209 3.24 20.88 3.01
CA THR A 209 4.49 21.55 3.37
C THR A 209 5.62 20.55 3.60
N GLU A 210 5.32 19.39 4.17
CA GLU A 210 6.27 18.31 4.41
C GLU A 210 5.52 16.98 4.35
N GLY A 211 6.07 15.97 3.70
CA GLY A 211 5.43 14.67 3.68
C GLY A 211 6.17 13.64 2.86
N ALA A 212 5.62 12.43 2.87
CA ALA A 212 6.10 11.32 2.09
C ALA A 212 4.93 10.50 1.53
N TYR A 213 5.16 9.93 0.36
CA TYR A 213 4.27 8.99 -0.30
C TYR A 213 4.93 7.61 -0.37
N ASN A 214 4.29 6.60 0.19
CA ASN A 214 4.74 5.22 0.12
C ASN A 214 4.19 4.57 -1.16
N PHE A 215 4.93 4.65 -2.26
CA PHE A 215 4.56 3.99 -3.50
C PHE A 215 4.78 2.47 -3.38
N SER A 216 3.71 1.69 -3.51
CA SER A 216 3.76 0.23 -3.51
C SER A 216 3.69 -0.32 -4.94
N LEU A 217 4.76 -0.98 -5.38
CA LEU A 217 4.83 -1.60 -6.70
C LEU A 217 4.41 -3.08 -6.59
N TYR A 218 3.15 -3.36 -6.97
CA TYR A 218 2.56 -4.71 -7.01
C TYR A 218 2.74 -5.53 -5.72
N ASN A 219 2.85 -4.88 -4.56
CA ASN A 219 3.07 -5.50 -3.24
C ASN A 219 4.40 -6.25 -3.11
N ILE A 220 5.36 -5.99 -3.99
CA ILE A 220 6.69 -6.62 -3.96
C ILE A 220 7.69 -5.67 -3.32
N ILE A 221 7.64 -4.39 -3.70
CA ILE A 221 8.56 -3.36 -3.21
C ILE A 221 7.76 -2.10 -2.88
N THR A 222 7.96 -1.58 -1.68
CA THR A 222 7.49 -0.26 -1.27
C THR A 222 8.66 0.72 -1.34
N LYS A 223 8.46 1.87 -1.98
CA LYS A 223 9.42 2.98 -2.00
C LYS A 223 8.78 4.25 -1.47
N GLU A 224 9.53 4.91 -0.61
CA GLU A 224 9.14 6.20 -0.05
C GLU A 224 9.65 7.33 -0.96
N PHE A 225 8.72 8.11 -1.49
CA PHE A 225 8.97 9.35 -2.21
C PHE A 225 8.74 10.53 -1.27
N ASN A 226 9.71 11.43 -1.17
CA ASN A 226 9.53 12.67 -0.40
C ASN A 226 8.66 13.63 -1.21
N ILE A 227 7.62 14.20 -0.61
CA ILE A 227 6.77 15.17 -1.30
C ILE A 227 7.55 16.48 -1.50
N GLU A 228 7.59 16.96 -2.74
CA GLU A 228 8.20 18.22 -3.14
C GLU A 228 7.13 19.32 -3.26
N GLN A 229 7.47 20.53 -2.82
CA GLN A 229 6.63 21.69 -3.03
C GLN A 229 6.79 22.25 -4.45
N PRO A 230 5.73 22.80 -5.06
CA PRO A 230 4.34 22.80 -4.58
C PRO A 230 3.68 21.43 -4.79
N SER A 231 2.87 20.99 -3.82
CA SER A 231 1.99 19.82 -3.89
C SER A 231 0.71 20.13 -3.13
N THR A 232 -0.45 19.81 -3.70
CA THR A 232 -1.74 20.26 -3.16
C THR A 232 -2.81 19.16 -3.16
N ILE A 233 -3.80 19.33 -2.28
CA ILE A 233 -5.05 18.57 -2.29
C ILE A 233 -6.20 19.57 -2.24
N THR A 234 -7.18 19.42 -3.13
CA THR A 234 -8.31 20.36 -3.25
C THR A 234 -9.64 19.64 -3.21
N TRP A 235 -10.58 20.18 -2.44
CA TRP A 235 -11.96 19.71 -2.35
C TRP A 235 -12.95 20.72 -2.93
N TYR A 236 -13.94 20.23 -3.67
CA TYR A 236 -14.97 21.04 -4.34
C TYR A 236 -16.41 20.74 -3.89
N GLY A 237 -16.59 19.98 -2.81
CA GLY A 237 -17.90 19.60 -2.30
C GLY A 237 -17.86 18.20 -1.71
N ASP A 238 -17.73 17.16 -2.54
CA ASP A 238 -17.68 15.79 -2.05
C ASP A 238 -16.34 15.52 -1.30
N PRO A 239 -16.38 15.14 -0.01
CA PRO A 239 -15.18 14.85 0.78
C PRO A 239 -14.36 13.66 0.26
N TYR A 240 -14.98 12.74 -0.49
CA TYR A 240 -14.33 11.57 -1.08
C TYR A 240 -13.79 11.84 -2.50
N ALA A 241 -14.20 12.93 -3.14
CA ALA A 241 -13.81 13.28 -4.51
C ALA A 241 -12.75 14.39 -4.56
N ALA A 242 -11.82 14.40 -3.61
CA ALA A 242 -10.71 15.35 -3.60
C ALA A 242 -9.85 15.19 -4.86
N ILE A 243 -9.27 16.29 -5.34
CA ILE A 243 -8.28 16.28 -6.42
C ILE A 243 -6.89 16.45 -5.82
N VAL A 244 -5.98 15.53 -6.15
CA VAL A 244 -4.57 15.58 -5.76
C VAL A 244 -3.72 16.10 -6.92
N ASP A 245 -2.72 16.90 -6.59
CA ASP A 245 -1.61 17.28 -7.47
C ASP A 245 -0.33 17.22 -6.63
N ILE A 246 0.24 16.02 -6.53
CA ILE A 246 1.36 15.73 -5.64
C ILE A 246 2.58 15.37 -6.48
N LYS A 247 3.66 16.11 -6.26
CA LYS A 247 4.98 15.80 -6.79
C LYS A 247 5.81 15.12 -5.71
N GLY A 248 6.25 13.90 -5.95
CA GLY A 248 7.17 13.16 -5.09
C GLY A 248 8.55 13.03 -5.72
N SER A 249 9.59 12.87 -4.89
CA SER A 249 10.92 12.54 -5.36
C SER A 249 11.65 11.50 -4.51
N TYR A 250 12.31 10.58 -5.21
CA TYR A 250 13.17 9.55 -4.65
C TYR A 250 14.60 9.74 -5.16
N LYS A 251 15.52 10.08 -4.25
CA LYS A 251 16.92 10.38 -4.57
C LYS A 251 17.81 9.16 -4.35
N GLN A 252 18.66 8.87 -5.32
CA GLN A 252 19.71 7.86 -5.19
C GLN A 252 20.94 8.22 -6.02
N ASN A 253 22.08 7.62 -5.70
CA ASN A 253 23.28 7.73 -6.51
C ASN A 253 23.35 6.55 -7.47
N THR A 254 23.17 6.76 -8.77
CA THR A 254 23.04 5.68 -9.75
C THR A 254 24.27 5.56 -10.64
N SER A 255 24.72 4.34 -10.95
CA SER A 255 25.76 4.12 -11.96
C SER A 255 25.26 4.49 -13.35
N ILE A 256 26.01 5.33 -14.07
CA ILE A 256 25.70 5.76 -15.45
C ILE A 256 26.47 4.98 -16.52
N ALA A 257 27.18 3.91 -16.16
CA ALA A 257 27.95 3.12 -17.12
C ALA A 257 27.11 2.68 -18.35
N PRO A 258 25.85 2.20 -18.19
CA PRO A 258 25.00 1.86 -19.34
C PRO A 258 24.69 3.06 -20.25
N LEU A 259 24.52 4.25 -19.67
CA LEU A 259 24.23 5.47 -20.43
C LEU A 259 25.44 5.95 -21.23
N LEU A 260 26.64 5.78 -20.68
CA LEU A 260 27.90 6.10 -21.36
C LEU A 260 28.14 5.14 -22.53
N GLU A 261 27.84 3.85 -22.35
CA GLU A 261 27.93 2.85 -23.43
C GLU A 261 26.98 3.19 -24.58
N ASP A 262 25.71 3.45 -24.26
CA ASP A 262 24.67 3.86 -25.21
C ASP A 262 25.06 5.12 -26.02
N ALA A 263 25.74 6.07 -25.38
CA ALA A 263 26.19 7.31 -26.01
C ALA A 263 27.50 7.17 -26.81
N GLY A 264 28.04 5.95 -26.95
CA GLY A 264 29.25 5.68 -27.73
C GLY A 264 30.56 5.93 -26.97
N PHE A 265 30.50 6.14 -25.65
CA PHE A 265 31.68 6.30 -24.78
C PHE A 265 32.13 4.97 -24.14
N GLY A 266 31.59 3.84 -24.59
CA GLY A 266 31.92 2.50 -24.08
C GLY A 266 33.40 2.11 -24.22
N GLU A 267 34.10 2.63 -25.24
CA GLU A 267 35.54 2.34 -25.42
C GLU A 267 36.44 2.96 -24.34
N ALA A 268 35.99 4.03 -23.67
CA ALA A 268 36.68 4.59 -22.51
C ALA A 268 36.61 3.67 -21.26
N LEU A 269 35.76 2.63 -21.29
CA LEU A 269 35.65 1.61 -20.23
C LEU A 269 36.68 0.48 -20.40
N ALA A 270 37.27 0.32 -21.60
CA ALA A 270 38.12 -0.82 -21.96
C ALA A 270 39.62 -0.62 -21.61
N ASP A 271 40.08 0.61 -21.37
CA ASP A 271 41.50 0.94 -21.15
C ASP A 271 41.97 0.79 -19.68
N GLY A 272 41.12 0.30 -18.76
CA GLY A 272 41.52 0.06 -17.36
C GLY A 272 41.94 1.30 -16.56
N SER A 273 41.88 2.50 -17.14
CA SER A 273 42.02 3.81 -16.51
C SER A 273 40.69 4.23 -15.85
N SER A 274 40.18 3.35 -14.99
CA SER A 274 38.79 3.32 -14.54
C SER A 274 38.45 4.38 -13.48
N GLN A 275 37.92 5.52 -13.92
CA GLN A 275 37.03 6.38 -13.12
C GLN A 275 35.62 6.53 -13.74
N ALA A 276 35.44 6.19 -15.02
CA ALA A 276 34.16 6.32 -15.73
C ALA A 276 33.15 5.20 -15.42
N THR A 277 33.59 3.94 -15.33
CA THR A 277 32.72 2.75 -15.10
C THR A 277 32.10 2.68 -13.70
N SER A 278 32.72 3.33 -12.71
CA SER A 278 32.24 3.38 -11.32
C SER A 278 31.56 4.71 -10.97
N ARG A 279 31.36 5.59 -11.96
CA ARG A 279 30.83 6.93 -11.72
C ARG A 279 29.34 6.82 -11.40
N ARG A 280 28.99 7.18 -10.16
CA ARG A 280 27.61 7.31 -9.72
C ARG A 280 27.25 8.79 -9.74
N VAL A 281 26.08 9.10 -10.29
CA VAL A 281 25.54 10.47 -10.30
C VAL A 281 24.32 10.54 -9.39
N PRO A 282 24.10 11.67 -8.69
CA PRO A 282 22.81 11.95 -8.08
C PRO A 282 21.71 11.86 -9.14
N THR A 283 20.74 10.99 -8.91
CA THR A 283 19.58 10.77 -9.77
C THR A 283 18.34 10.89 -8.90
N LYS A 284 17.38 11.68 -9.35
CA LYS A 284 16.10 11.83 -8.71
C LYS A 284 15.03 11.19 -9.59
N VAL A 285 14.36 10.16 -9.09
CA VAL A 285 13.13 9.65 -9.70
C VAL A 285 12.01 10.55 -9.22
N LEU A 286 11.33 11.20 -10.15
CA LEU A 286 10.15 12.02 -9.89
C LEU A 286 8.91 11.16 -10.06
N LEU A 287 7.93 11.40 -9.20
CA LEU A 287 6.61 10.78 -9.23
C LEU A 287 5.58 11.92 -9.22
N PHE A 288 4.58 11.85 -10.08
CA PHE A 288 3.47 12.79 -10.10
C PHE A 288 2.17 12.01 -9.89
N LEU A 289 1.40 12.38 -8.86
CA LEU A 289 0.04 11.91 -8.61
C LEU A 289 -0.92 13.04 -8.95
N THR A 290 -1.72 12.86 -10.00
CA THR A 290 -2.67 13.89 -10.45
C THR A 290 -4.07 13.32 -10.61
N GLY A 291 -5.10 14.09 -10.26
CA GLY A 291 -6.49 13.70 -10.48
C GLY A 291 -7.22 13.27 -9.20
N PRO A 292 -8.28 12.45 -9.29
CA PRO A 292 -9.08 12.07 -8.12
C PRO A 292 -8.27 11.29 -7.08
N MET A 293 -8.39 11.64 -5.79
CA MET A 293 -7.64 11.04 -4.68
C MET A 293 -7.86 9.53 -4.54
N LEU A 294 -9.06 9.03 -4.88
CA LEU A 294 -9.38 7.60 -4.84
C LEU A 294 -8.77 6.82 -6.01
N SER A 295 -8.43 7.50 -7.10
CA SER A 295 -7.92 6.88 -8.33
C SER A 295 -6.97 7.84 -9.05
N PRO A 296 -5.84 8.21 -8.44
CA PRO A 296 -4.94 9.19 -9.04
C PRO A 296 -4.23 8.59 -10.25
N GLU A 297 -3.99 9.43 -11.26
CA GLU A 297 -3.09 9.09 -12.36
C GLU A 297 -1.64 9.22 -11.87
N ILE A 298 -0.86 8.18 -12.10
CA ILE A 298 0.55 8.12 -11.69
C ILE A 298 1.42 8.26 -12.94
N SER A 299 2.28 9.27 -12.95
CA SER A 299 3.33 9.42 -13.96
C SER A 299 4.69 9.64 -13.31
N PHE A 300 5.75 9.46 -14.10
CA PHE A 300 7.12 9.51 -13.60
C PHE A 300 7.98 10.42 -14.45
N ASP A 301 9.13 10.82 -13.92
CA ASP A 301 10.22 11.44 -14.66
C ASP A 301 11.57 11.14 -13.97
N ILE A 302 12.69 11.42 -14.63
CA ILE A 302 14.04 11.24 -14.07
C ILE A 302 14.80 12.56 -14.20
N ASP A 303 15.18 13.12 -13.07
CA ASP A 303 15.90 14.39 -12.97
C ASP A 303 17.37 14.18 -12.56
N PHE A 304 18.26 14.84 -13.30
CA PHE A 304 19.71 14.88 -13.07
C PHE A 304 20.21 16.28 -12.70
N SER A 305 19.33 17.24 -12.39
CA SER A 305 19.70 18.62 -12.07
C SER A 305 20.71 18.75 -10.92
N GLU A 306 20.71 17.80 -9.98
CA GLU A 306 21.65 17.74 -8.85
C GLU A 306 23.02 17.13 -9.23
N ALA A 307 23.15 16.58 -10.43
CA ALA A 307 24.40 16.03 -10.94
C ALA A 307 25.34 17.17 -11.38
N ASN A 308 26.17 17.64 -10.45
CA ASN A 308 27.25 18.59 -10.74
C ASN A 308 28.35 17.92 -11.59
N VAL A 309 28.16 17.86 -12.91
CA VAL A 309 29.08 17.18 -13.81
C VAL A 309 29.74 18.14 -14.81
N ASN A 310 31.04 18.34 -14.66
CA ASN A 310 31.90 19.11 -15.57
C ASN A 310 32.59 18.24 -16.63
N ASP A 311 32.01 17.08 -16.96
CA ASP A 311 32.59 16.09 -17.88
C ASP A 311 31.75 15.99 -19.14
N TYR A 312 32.37 16.31 -20.29
CA TYR A 312 31.70 16.30 -21.59
C TYR A 312 31.03 14.96 -21.91
N SER A 313 31.68 13.83 -21.62
CA SER A 313 31.14 12.50 -21.93
C SER A 313 29.86 12.20 -21.13
N VAL A 314 29.85 12.57 -19.85
CA VAL A 314 28.71 12.37 -18.97
C VAL A 314 27.57 13.33 -19.33
N THR A 315 27.85 14.61 -19.54
CA THR A 315 26.83 15.59 -19.94
C THR A 315 26.18 15.19 -21.26
N THR A 316 26.95 14.73 -22.25
CA THR A 316 26.40 14.23 -23.51
C THR A 316 25.53 12.98 -23.31
N ALA A 317 25.98 12.02 -22.49
CA ALA A 317 25.20 10.81 -22.22
C ALA A 317 23.88 11.09 -21.48
N LEU A 318 23.89 11.98 -20.48
CA LEU A 318 22.69 12.39 -19.75
C LEU A 318 21.70 13.12 -20.66
N ASN A 319 22.15 14.09 -21.47
CA ASN A 319 21.27 14.81 -22.40
C ASN A 319 20.63 13.88 -23.45
N ALA A 320 21.41 12.92 -23.97
CA ALA A 320 20.90 11.92 -24.90
C ALA A 320 19.87 10.99 -24.25
N PHE A 321 20.12 10.60 -22.99
CA PHE A 321 19.17 9.83 -22.19
C PHE A 321 17.88 10.60 -21.90
N GLU A 322 17.97 11.85 -21.45
CA GLU A 322 16.83 12.73 -21.18
C GLU A 322 15.95 12.90 -22.43
N THR A 323 16.56 13.20 -23.59
CA THR A 323 15.83 13.33 -24.87
C THR A 323 15.08 12.05 -25.23
N ARG A 324 15.66 10.90 -24.89
CA ARG A 324 15.06 9.58 -25.17
C ARG A 324 13.87 9.30 -24.25
N ILE A 325 14.01 9.44 -22.93
CA ILE A 325 12.90 9.19 -21.99
C ILE A 325 11.77 10.20 -22.17
N GLN A 326 12.05 11.41 -22.66
CA GLN A 326 11.04 12.41 -23.00
C GLN A 326 10.26 12.08 -24.29
N SER A 327 10.83 11.27 -25.19
CA SER A 327 10.19 10.89 -26.45
C SER A 327 9.56 9.51 -26.43
N ASP A 328 9.91 8.67 -25.45
CA ASP A 328 9.42 7.31 -25.29
C ASP A 328 9.04 7.03 -23.82
N GLU A 329 7.74 7.10 -23.55
CA GLU A 329 7.17 6.84 -22.22
C GLU A 329 7.42 5.39 -21.75
N GLN A 330 7.52 4.42 -22.68
CA GLN A 330 7.83 3.05 -22.32
C GLN A 330 9.26 2.91 -21.83
N GLU A 331 10.19 3.61 -22.49
CA GLU A 331 11.58 3.69 -22.04
C GLU A 331 11.67 4.35 -20.66
N LEU A 332 10.96 5.46 -20.45
CA LEU A 332 10.90 6.16 -19.17
C LEU A 332 10.44 5.22 -18.04
N ASN A 333 9.29 4.58 -18.22
CA ASN A 333 8.73 3.64 -17.24
C ASN A 333 9.69 2.47 -16.96
N ARG A 334 10.34 1.92 -17.99
CA ARG A 334 11.34 0.86 -17.82
C ARG A 334 12.52 1.31 -16.96
N GLN A 335 13.07 2.49 -17.24
CA GLN A 335 14.21 3.02 -16.52
C GLN A 335 13.84 3.36 -15.07
N VAL A 336 12.68 3.98 -14.84
CA VAL A 336 12.15 4.26 -13.50
C VAL A 336 12.01 2.97 -12.68
N LEU A 337 11.45 1.93 -13.30
CA LEU A 337 11.30 0.62 -12.65
C LEU A 337 12.66 0.02 -12.29
N SER A 338 13.63 0.08 -13.20
CA SER A 338 15.01 -0.37 -12.93
C SER A 338 15.67 0.45 -11.81
N LEU A 339 15.43 1.75 -11.74
CA LEU A 339 15.94 2.61 -10.67
C LEU A 339 15.34 2.26 -9.31
N ILE A 340 14.03 2.01 -9.27
CA ILE A 340 13.30 1.64 -8.04
C ILE A 340 13.68 0.25 -7.55
N VAL A 341 13.74 -0.72 -8.47
CA VAL A 341 13.92 -2.14 -8.14
C VAL A 341 15.40 -2.52 -8.04
N LEU A 342 16.24 -2.07 -8.98
CA LEU A 342 17.63 -2.50 -9.13
C LEU A 342 18.67 -1.44 -8.74
N ASN A 343 18.27 -0.16 -8.61
CA ASN A 343 19.19 0.96 -8.35
C ASN A 343 20.29 1.14 -9.43
N HIS A 344 19.97 0.83 -10.69
CA HIS A 344 20.82 1.14 -11.84
C HIS A 344 20.00 1.35 -13.12
N PHE A 345 20.60 2.01 -14.12
CA PHE A 345 20.02 2.12 -15.47
C PHE A 345 20.16 0.81 -16.25
N GLN A 346 19.29 0.60 -17.24
CA GLN A 346 19.44 -0.50 -18.20
C GLN A 346 20.00 0.01 -19.53
N ALA A 347 20.90 -0.76 -20.14
CA ALA A 347 21.46 -0.47 -21.46
C ALA A 347 20.41 -0.65 -22.58
N GLN A 348 20.60 0.02 -23.72
CA GLN A 348 19.76 -0.17 -24.89
C GLN A 348 19.86 -1.60 -25.44
N GLY A 349 18.72 -2.13 -25.89
CA GLY A 349 18.66 -3.45 -26.53
C GLY A 349 18.77 -4.64 -25.57
N GLY A 350 18.84 -4.39 -24.26
CA GLY A 350 18.57 -5.38 -23.22
C GLY A 350 17.09 -5.76 -23.23
N LEU A 351 16.73 -6.60 -24.19
CA LEU A 351 15.44 -7.23 -24.43
C LEU A 351 14.51 -6.59 -25.47
N THR A 352 14.66 -7.07 -26.70
CA THR A 352 13.62 -7.01 -27.73
C THR A 352 12.85 -8.32 -27.73
N VAL A 353 11.56 -8.28 -27.42
CA VAL A 353 10.60 -9.33 -27.79
C VAL A 353 9.38 -8.64 -28.39
N GLY A 354 8.96 -9.11 -29.56
CA GLY A 354 8.18 -8.34 -30.52
C GLY A 354 6.74 -8.04 -30.15
N GLY A 355 6.20 -6.99 -30.77
CA GLY A 355 4.78 -6.67 -30.73
C GLY A 355 4.51 -5.21 -31.06
N ARG A 356 4.47 -4.85 -32.35
CA ARG A 356 3.96 -3.54 -32.79
C ARG A 356 2.44 -3.51 -32.62
N SER A 357 1.94 -2.88 -31.56
CA SER A 357 0.56 -2.39 -31.49
C SER A 357 0.49 -1.16 -30.57
N SER A 358 -0.02 -0.05 -31.10
CA SER A 358 0.11 1.31 -30.58
C SER A 358 -0.94 1.70 -29.52
N THR A 359 -1.62 0.74 -28.87
CA THR A 359 -2.75 1.04 -27.98
C THR A 359 -2.87 0.07 -26.80
N GLN A 360 -1.76 -0.37 -26.20
CA GLN A 360 -1.80 -1.27 -25.03
C GLN A 360 -1.45 -0.52 -23.74
N ASN A 361 -2.40 -0.60 -22.81
CA ASN A 361 -2.39 0.01 -21.48
C ASN A 361 -1.12 -0.37 -20.69
N VAL A 362 -0.57 0.62 -20.00
CA VAL A 362 0.67 0.60 -19.19
C VAL A 362 0.78 -0.64 -18.28
N SER A 363 -0.34 -1.18 -17.79
CA SER A 363 -0.37 -2.35 -16.91
C SER A 363 0.12 -3.67 -17.54
N GLN A 364 -0.05 -3.87 -18.86
CA GLN A 364 0.34 -5.13 -19.54
C GLN A 364 1.83 -5.16 -19.94
N LEU A 365 2.47 -3.99 -20.08
CA LEU A 365 3.90 -3.88 -20.39
C LEU A 365 4.78 -3.95 -19.13
N LEU A 366 4.27 -3.51 -17.98
CA LEU A 366 4.99 -3.53 -16.70
C LEU A 366 5.17 -4.93 -16.12
N SER A 367 4.21 -5.84 -16.31
CA SER A 367 4.27 -7.22 -15.78
C SER A 367 5.46 -8.01 -16.32
N ASN A 368 5.64 -8.04 -17.64
CA ASN A 368 6.72 -8.79 -18.29
C ASN A 368 8.10 -8.19 -17.99
N GLN A 369 8.20 -6.87 -17.89
CA GLN A 369 9.44 -6.17 -17.57
C GLN A 369 9.81 -6.36 -16.09
N LEU A 370 8.86 -6.27 -15.17
CA LEU A 370 9.08 -6.52 -13.75
C LEU A 370 9.51 -7.96 -13.48
N SER A 371 8.88 -8.92 -14.14
CA SER A 371 9.23 -10.35 -14.09
C SER A 371 10.72 -10.58 -14.37
N GLN A 372 11.25 -9.87 -15.37
CA GLN A 372 12.64 -9.98 -15.79
C GLN A 372 13.60 -9.21 -14.89
N LEU A 373 13.18 -8.07 -14.33
CA LEU A 373 13.96 -7.32 -13.34
C LEU A 373 14.11 -8.09 -12.03
N VAL A 374 13.05 -8.74 -11.55
CA VAL A 374 13.13 -9.56 -10.33
C VAL A 374 14.05 -10.77 -10.54
N ALA A 375 14.07 -11.37 -11.74
CA ALA A 375 15.00 -12.44 -12.09
C ALA A 375 16.48 -11.99 -12.11
N GLN A 376 16.76 -10.69 -12.26
CA GLN A 376 18.12 -10.14 -12.14
C GLN A 376 18.56 -9.94 -10.68
N LEU A 377 17.62 -9.76 -9.75
CA LEU A 377 17.92 -9.61 -8.31
C LEU A 377 18.33 -10.95 -7.67
N ASP A 378 17.67 -12.04 -8.04
CA ASP A 378 18.03 -13.39 -7.63
C ASP A 378 17.76 -14.33 -8.80
N GLU A 379 18.82 -14.94 -9.36
CA GLU A 379 18.73 -15.90 -10.47
C GLU A 379 17.83 -17.11 -10.13
N ASN A 380 17.58 -17.36 -8.85
CA ASN A 380 16.72 -18.43 -8.38
C ASN A 380 15.25 -18.03 -8.27
N LEU A 381 14.93 -16.74 -8.29
CA LEU A 381 13.57 -16.20 -8.16
C LEU A 381 13.02 -15.79 -9.52
N GLU A 382 11.93 -16.44 -9.92
CA GLU A 382 11.19 -16.12 -11.14
C GLU A 382 9.80 -15.65 -10.75
N VAL A 383 9.45 -14.43 -11.13
CA VAL A 383 8.13 -13.85 -10.93
C VAL A 383 7.49 -13.70 -12.29
N ASN A 384 6.26 -14.17 -12.46
CA ASN A 384 5.46 -13.92 -13.66
C ASN A 384 4.10 -13.38 -13.25
N PHE A 385 3.61 -12.37 -13.96
CA PHE A 385 2.26 -11.84 -13.77
C PHE A 385 1.47 -12.04 -15.05
N ASP A 386 0.28 -12.62 -14.92
CA ASP A 386 -0.65 -12.83 -16.02
C ASP A 386 -1.88 -11.94 -15.79
N LEU A 387 -2.11 -11.01 -16.73
CA LEU A 387 -3.22 -10.06 -16.70
C LEU A 387 -4.07 -10.28 -17.96
N ALA A 388 -5.20 -10.97 -17.79
CA ALA A 388 -6.12 -11.31 -18.87
C ALA A 388 -7.10 -10.15 -19.12
N ASP A 389 -6.66 -9.15 -19.90
CA ASP A 389 -7.42 -7.97 -20.35
C ASP A 389 -8.02 -7.08 -19.24
N LEU A 390 -8.27 -5.80 -19.58
CA LEU A 390 -8.76 -4.77 -18.66
C LEU A 390 -10.20 -4.40 -19.02
N ASP A 391 -11.17 -5.13 -18.47
CA ASP A 391 -12.56 -4.69 -18.28
C ASP A 391 -12.82 -4.29 -16.81
N GLU A 392 -13.90 -3.60 -16.47
CA GLU A 392 -14.19 -3.06 -15.11
C GLU A 392 -14.12 -4.11 -13.96
N ASN A 393 -14.12 -5.41 -14.27
CA ASN A 393 -14.01 -6.51 -13.30
C ASN A 393 -12.60 -7.15 -13.20
N SER A 394 -11.57 -6.54 -13.79
CA SER A 394 -10.28 -7.21 -14.07
C SER A 394 -9.36 -7.40 -12.88
N PHE A 395 -9.53 -6.64 -11.79
CA PHE A 395 -8.75 -6.82 -10.57
C PHE A 395 -8.94 -8.22 -9.94
N ASN A 396 -10.06 -8.89 -10.23
CA ASN A 396 -10.33 -10.27 -9.78
C ASN A 396 -9.64 -11.36 -10.63
N THR A 397 -9.00 -11.01 -11.74
CA THR A 397 -8.35 -11.96 -12.65
C THR A 397 -6.82 -11.92 -12.62
N PHE A 398 -6.23 -11.02 -11.83
CA PHE A 398 -4.79 -10.91 -11.68
C PHE A 398 -4.20 -12.20 -11.10
N ARG A 399 -3.30 -12.87 -11.83
CA ARG A 399 -2.61 -14.08 -11.38
C ARG A 399 -1.12 -13.80 -11.19
N LEU A 400 -0.64 -13.97 -9.97
CA LEU A 400 0.78 -13.92 -9.62
C LEU A 400 1.34 -15.34 -9.58
N ARG A 401 2.41 -15.61 -10.34
CA ARG A 401 3.19 -16.85 -10.26
C ARG A 401 4.59 -16.54 -9.73
N LEU A 402 4.89 -17.01 -8.53
CA LEU A 402 6.22 -16.93 -7.91
C LEU A 402 6.90 -18.30 -7.98
N SER A 403 8.10 -18.41 -8.51
CA SER A 403 8.90 -19.64 -8.46
C SER A 403 10.26 -19.36 -7.84
N TYR A 404 10.67 -20.19 -6.88
CA TYR A 404 12.01 -20.13 -6.29
C TYR A 404 12.74 -21.46 -6.46
N THR A 405 14.00 -21.39 -6.85
CA THR A 405 14.84 -22.56 -7.14
C THR A 405 15.93 -22.74 -6.11
N PHE A 406 15.83 -23.76 -5.28
CA PHE A 406 16.80 -24.12 -4.25
C PHE A 406 17.74 -25.24 -4.72
N LEU A 407 18.76 -25.51 -3.90
CA LEU A 407 19.66 -26.67 -4.03
C LEU A 407 20.38 -26.73 -5.39
N ASN A 408 20.89 -25.58 -5.87
CA ASN A 408 21.58 -25.46 -7.16
C ASN A 408 20.76 -26.00 -8.34
N GLY A 409 19.48 -25.59 -8.44
CA GLY A 409 18.61 -26.02 -9.54
C GLY A 409 17.82 -27.31 -9.28
N ARG A 410 17.98 -27.96 -8.12
CA ARG A 410 17.40 -29.28 -7.87
C ARG A 410 16.01 -29.27 -7.26
N LEU A 411 15.64 -28.21 -6.55
CA LEU A 411 14.30 -28.07 -5.96
C LEU A 411 13.67 -26.77 -6.46
N ARG A 412 12.60 -26.85 -7.23
CA ARG A 412 11.83 -25.68 -7.66
C ARG A 412 10.49 -25.65 -6.96
N VAL A 413 10.18 -24.57 -6.27
CA VAL A 413 8.90 -24.35 -5.61
C VAL A 413 8.19 -23.22 -6.32
N THR A 414 7.01 -23.49 -6.87
CA THR A 414 6.17 -22.53 -7.59
C THR A 414 4.86 -22.34 -6.84
N ARG A 415 4.45 -21.10 -6.63
CA ARG A 415 3.13 -20.69 -6.13
C ARG A 415 2.44 -19.89 -7.22
N GLU A 416 1.15 -20.11 -7.40
CA GLU A 416 0.27 -19.43 -8.35
C GLU A 416 -1.03 -19.03 -7.62
N GLY A 417 -1.47 -17.78 -7.77
CA GLY A 417 -2.71 -17.31 -7.13
C GLY A 417 -2.97 -15.82 -7.30
N GLY A 418 -4.16 -15.37 -6.89
CA GLY A 418 -4.54 -13.95 -6.85
C GLY A 418 -3.88 -13.20 -5.68
N ILE A 419 -3.74 -11.87 -5.80
CA ILE A 419 -3.04 -11.01 -4.83
C ILE A 419 -3.79 -10.92 -3.48
N SER A 420 -5.10 -11.18 -3.43
CA SER A 420 -5.91 -11.02 -2.21
C SER A 420 -5.52 -11.95 -1.04
N ASN A 421 -4.77 -13.03 -1.28
CA ASN A 421 -4.51 -14.10 -0.30
C ASN A 421 -3.04 -14.22 0.15
N LEU A 422 -2.30 -13.11 0.20
CA LEU A 422 -0.88 -13.14 0.61
C LEU A 422 -0.64 -13.12 2.13
N VAL A 423 -1.66 -12.83 2.95
CA VAL A 423 -1.47 -12.50 4.39
C VAL A 423 -1.74 -13.67 5.35
N ASP A 424 -2.42 -14.74 4.91
CA ASP A 424 -2.73 -15.86 5.82
C ASP A 424 -1.81 -17.07 5.58
N ILE A 425 -0.94 -17.35 6.55
CA ILE A 425 -0.05 -18.53 6.56
C ILE A 425 -0.89 -19.83 6.68
N ASN A 426 -2.12 -19.74 7.19
CA ASN A 426 -3.05 -20.87 7.22
C ASN A 426 -3.80 -21.05 5.89
N SER A 427 -3.77 -20.05 4.99
CA SER A 427 -4.28 -20.13 3.62
C SER A 427 -3.19 -20.48 2.59
N ILE A 428 -2.22 -21.32 2.99
CA ILE A 428 -1.42 -22.18 2.07
C ILE A 428 -2.34 -23.22 1.37
N ALA A 429 -3.53 -22.78 0.96
CA ALA A 429 -4.52 -23.43 0.14
C ALA A 429 -4.62 -22.68 -1.20
N GLY A 430 -3.51 -22.09 -1.68
CA GLY A 430 -3.36 -21.61 -3.05
C GLY A 430 -2.81 -22.70 -3.98
N ASP A 431 -2.70 -22.39 -5.28
CA ASP A 431 -2.11 -23.32 -6.24
C ASP A 431 -0.60 -23.32 -6.02
N TRP A 432 -0.03 -24.47 -5.68
CA TRP A 432 1.41 -24.61 -5.48
C TRP A 432 1.93 -25.91 -6.07
N THR A 433 3.19 -25.89 -6.48
CA THR A 433 3.90 -27.04 -7.04
C THR A 433 5.33 -27.03 -6.52
N ALA A 434 5.78 -28.15 -5.96
CA ALA A 434 7.17 -28.40 -5.60
C ALA A 434 7.72 -29.52 -6.48
N GLU A 435 8.79 -29.23 -7.22
CA GLU A 435 9.48 -30.17 -8.10
C GLU A 435 10.91 -30.44 -7.62
N TYR A 436 11.28 -31.71 -7.45
CA TYR A 436 12.61 -32.13 -7.02
C TYR A 436 13.26 -33.07 -8.04
N LEU A 437 14.48 -32.73 -8.47
CA LEU A 437 15.33 -33.56 -9.34
C LEU A 437 16.04 -34.63 -8.50
N LEU A 438 15.58 -35.88 -8.63
CA LEU A 438 16.15 -37.04 -7.94
C LEU A 438 17.56 -37.36 -8.42
N THR A 439 17.80 -37.22 -9.73
CA THR A 439 19.10 -37.51 -10.35
C THR A 439 19.78 -36.25 -10.84
N GLN A 440 21.12 -36.23 -10.79
CA GLN A 440 21.93 -35.11 -11.27
C GLN A 440 21.75 -34.84 -12.77
N ASP A 441 21.38 -35.85 -13.54
CA ASP A 441 21.10 -35.75 -14.98
C ASP A 441 19.64 -35.33 -15.29
N GLY A 442 18.83 -35.02 -14.26
CA GLY A 442 17.46 -34.53 -14.40
C GLY A 442 16.45 -35.56 -14.93
N LYS A 443 16.86 -36.81 -15.16
CA LYS A 443 16.00 -37.85 -15.75
C LYS A 443 14.82 -38.23 -14.88
N TYR A 444 14.97 -38.16 -13.56
CA TYR A 444 13.90 -38.48 -12.61
C TYR A 444 13.52 -37.24 -11.82
N LYS A 445 12.25 -36.87 -11.88
CA LYS A 445 11.69 -35.72 -11.19
C LYS A 445 10.47 -36.14 -10.37
N VAL A 446 10.44 -35.71 -9.12
CA VAL A 446 9.26 -35.82 -8.24
C VAL A 446 8.55 -34.48 -8.27
N ARG A 447 7.24 -34.49 -8.44
CA ARG A 447 6.41 -33.29 -8.37
C ARG A 447 5.31 -33.52 -7.35
N VAL A 448 5.14 -32.59 -6.43
CA VAL A 448 4.01 -32.53 -5.50
C VAL A 448 3.28 -31.23 -5.76
N TYR A 449 1.95 -31.27 -5.86
CA TYR A 449 1.18 -30.09 -6.20
C TYR A 449 -0.19 -30.08 -5.53
N SER A 450 -0.72 -28.87 -5.38
CA SER A 450 -2.10 -28.56 -5.04
C SER A 450 -2.57 -27.56 -6.09
N GLN A 451 -3.68 -27.84 -6.78
CA GLN A 451 -4.24 -26.94 -7.79
C GLN A 451 -5.75 -26.87 -7.67
N SER A 452 -6.32 -25.68 -7.84
CA SER A 452 -7.74 -25.41 -7.88
C SER A 452 -8.26 -25.68 -9.30
N ASN A 453 -9.25 -26.56 -9.41
CA ASN A 453 -9.90 -26.85 -10.69
C ASN A 453 -11.16 -26.00 -10.80
N TYR A 454 -11.22 -25.13 -11.80
CA TYR A 454 -12.44 -24.43 -12.20
C TYR A 454 -13.20 -25.28 -13.22
N ASP A 455 -14.22 -26.00 -12.76
CA ASP A 455 -15.13 -26.74 -13.66
C ASP A 455 -16.32 -25.85 -14.03
N LEU A 456 -16.31 -25.32 -15.25
CA LEU A 456 -17.39 -24.48 -15.80
C LEU A 456 -18.75 -25.20 -15.82
N GLY A 457 -18.79 -26.53 -15.83
CA GLY A 457 -20.03 -27.32 -15.82
C GLY A 457 -20.71 -27.40 -14.45
N GLN A 458 -19.96 -27.23 -13.36
CA GLN A 458 -20.46 -27.39 -11.99
C GLN A 458 -20.99 -26.08 -11.39
N GLN A 459 -20.53 -24.91 -11.87
CA GLN A 459 -21.07 -23.61 -11.42
C GLN A 459 -22.55 -23.40 -11.79
N ALA A 460 -23.03 -24.05 -12.86
CA ALA A 460 -24.44 -24.00 -13.24
C ALA A 460 -25.37 -24.74 -12.25
N ILE A 461 -24.82 -25.56 -11.35
CA ILE A 461 -25.59 -26.41 -10.43
C ILE A 461 -25.25 -26.10 -8.95
N ASN A 462 -24.00 -25.75 -8.63
CA ASN A 462 -23.54 -25.44 -7.27
C ASN A 462 -22.66 -24.19 -7.26
N GLN A 463 -23.13 -23.11 -6.63
CA GLN A 463 -22.50 -21.78 -6.67
C GLN A 463 -21.22 -21.62 -5.82
N ASN A 464 -20.63 -22.68 -5.25
CA ASN A 464 -19.48 -22.55 -4.32
C ASN A 464 -18.51 -23.74 -4.25
N ALA A 465 -18.36 -24.55 -5.31
CA ALA A 465 -17.45 -25.70 -5.28
C ALA A 465 -16.08 -25.40 -5.93
N THR A 466 -15.16 -24.76 -5.19
CA THR A 466 -13.74 -24.70 -5.57
C THR A 466 -13.09 -26.05 -5.26
N ASN A 467 -13.03 -26.96 -6.24
CA ASN A 467 -12.42 -28.27 -6.03
C ASN A 467 -10.89 -28.19 -6.09
N GLN A 468 -10.22 -28.41 -4.95
CA GLN A 468 -8.76 -28.51 -4.89
C GLN A 468 -8.30 -29.94 -5.18
N THR A 469 -7.46 -30.11 -6.20
CA THR A 469 -6.77 -31.36 -6.50
C THR A 469 -5.36 -31.33 -5.92
N ARG A 470 -5.06 -32.26 -5.01
CA ARG A 470 -3.73 -32.48 -4.45
C ARG A 470 -3.17 -33.79 -4.98
N GLY A 471 -1.92 -33.77 -5.43
CA GLY A 471 -1.32 -34.93 -6.06
C GLY A 471 0.19 -34.96 -5.93
N ALA A 472 0.75 -36.15 -6.07
CA ALA A 472 2.18 -36.35 -6.23
C ALA A 472 2.41 -37.21 -7.47
N SER A 473 3.41 -36.87 -8.28
CA SER A 473 3.79 -37.60 -9.47
C SER A 473 5.30 -37.79 -9.52
N ILE A 474 5.70 -38.89 -10.16
CA ILE A 474 7.10 -39.18 -10.48
C ILE A 474 7.18 -39.29 -11.99
N SER A 475 7.98 -38.43 -12.61
CA SER A 475 8.19 -38.42 -14.05
C SER A 475 9.60 -38.86 -14.39
N GLN A 476 9.72 -39.66 -15.46
CA GLN A 476 11.00 -40.05 -16.04
C GLN A 476 11.10 -39.53 -17.48
N THR A 477 12.12 -38.73 -17.77
CA THR A 477 12.39 -38.23 -19.13
C THR A 477 13.63 -38.91 -19.70
N THR A 478 13.51 -39.51 -20.89
CA THR A 478 14.62 -40.16 -21.58
C THR A 478 14.63 -39.76 -23.05
N SER A 479 15.75 -39.24 -23.55
CA SER A 479 16.00 -39.05 -24.96
C SER A 479 16.50 -40.35 -25.61
N PHE A 480 16.06 -40.62 -26.83
CA PHE A 480 16.48 -41.77 -27.64
C PHE A 480 16.56 -41.34 -29.10
N ASN A 481 17.54 -41.85 -29.84
CA ASN A 481 17.67 -41.52 -31.25
C ASN A 481 16.75 -42.38 -32.12
N ASN A 482 16.45 -43.60 -31.67
CA ASN A 482 15.59 -44.56 -32.38
C ASN A 482 14.60 -45.23 -31.41
N LEU A 483 13.35 -45.45 -31.82
CA LEU A 483 12.30 -46.12 -31.02
C LEU A 483 12.72 -47.49 -30.46
N LYS A 484 13.66 -48.17 -31.14
CA LYS A 484 14.21 -49.46 -30.71
C LYS A 484 15.06 -49.36 -29.43
N GLU A 485 15.72 -48.22 -29.17
CA GLU A 485 16.53 -48.00 -27.96
C GLU A 485 15.67 -47.84 -26.70
N PHE A 486 14.50 -47.20 -26.83
CA PHE A 486 13.55 -47.01 -25.73
C PHE A 486 13.13 -48.35 -25.10
N PHE A 487 12.84 -49.38 -25.92
CA PHE A 487 12.45 -50.71 -25.45
C PHE A 487 13.64 -51.63 -25.10
N GLN A 488 14.86 -51.33 -25.55
CA GLN A 488 16.06 -52.13 -25.23
C GLN A 488 16.70 -51.74 -23.88
N GLY A 489 16.52 -50.50 -23.42
CA GLY A 489 17.08 -50.00 -22.15
C GLY A 489 16.59 -50.75 -20.90
N VAL A 490 15.40 -51.35 -20.95
CA VAL A 490 14.84 -52.13 -19.83
C VAL A 490 15.49 -53.52 -19.72
N ASN A 491 16.02 -54.08 -20.81
CA ASN A 491 16.56 -55.45 -20.84
C ASN A 491 18.04 -55.56 -20.45
N LYS A 492 18.86 -54.51 -20.64
CA LYS A 492 20.28 -54.54 -20.26
C LYS A 492 20.51 -54.64 -18.74
N LYS A 493 19.67 -53.99 -17.91
CA LYS A 493 19.73 -54.13 -16.43
C LYS A 493 19.26 -55.50 -15.92
N ARG A 494 18.45 -56.23 -16.70
CA ARG A 494 17.94 -57.57 -16.35
C ARG A 494 18.96 -58.67 -16.68
N GLN A 495 19.73 -58.52 -17.76
CA GLN A 495 20.82 -59.44 -18.10
C GLN A 495 22.06 -59.28 -17.18
N ALA A 496 22.36 -58.07 -16.71
CA ALA A 496 23.43 -57.84 -15.73
C ALA A 496 23.13 -58.42 -14.32
N ARG A 497 21.88 -58.77 -14.01
CA ARG A 497 21.47 -59.43 -12.76
C ARG A 497 21.43 -60.96 -12.84
N GLN A 498 21.55 -61.56 -14.04
CA GLN A 498 21.44 -63.01 -14.22
C GLN A 498 22.78 -63.75 -14.36
N ASN A 499 23.90 -63.03 -14.52
CA ASN A 499 25.25 -63.62 -14.49
C ASN A 499 26.06 -62.98 -13.36
N PRO A 500 26.20 -63.62 -12.18
CA PRO A 500 27.26 -63.24 -11.26
C PRO A 500 28.63 -63.60 -11.88
N PRO A 501 29.71 -62.86 -11.57
CA PRO A 501 31.04 -63.20 -12.05
C PRO A 501 31.42 -64.58 -11.50
N SER A 502 31.77 -65.51 -12.39
CA SER A 502 32.33 -66.81 -12.02
C SER A 502 33.64 -66.60 -11.28
N THR A 503 33.70 -67.13 -10.07
CA THR A 503 34.87 -67.20 -9.19
C THR A 503 36.02 -67.93 -9.87
N ASP A 504 37.12 -67.22 -10.10
CA ASP A 504 38.43 -67.84 -10.33
C ASP A 504 38.99 -68.28 -8.97
N ASN A 505 39.21 -69.58 -8.80
CA ASN A 505 39.72 -70.18 -7.56
C ASN A 505 41.26 -70.27 -7.63
N PRO A 506 42.01 -70.02 -6.54
CA PRO A 506 43.47 -70.01 -6.59
C PRO A 506 44.06 -71.39 -6.29
N GLY A 507 45.06 -71.78 -7.11
CA GLY A 507 46.28 -72.43 -6.63
C GLY A 507 46.42 -73.97 -6.62
N GLY A 508 47.58 -74.42 -7.13
CA GLY A 508 48.21 -75.72 -6.87
C GLY A 508 48.11 -76.71 -8.04
N GLY A 509 49.16 -77.27 -8.65
CA GLY A 509 50.55 -77.45 -8.25
C GLY A 509 50.92 -78.94 -8.42
N ALA A 510 51.90 -79.23 -9.29
CA ALA A 510 52.72 -80.45 -9.43
C ALA A 510 52.04 -81.83 -9.56
N ASN A 511 52.22 -82.52 -10.69
CA ASN A 511 53.37 -83.41 -10.95
C ASN A 511 53.42 -83.80 -12.44
#